data_AF-A0A6P6JQ02-F1
#
_entry.id   AF-A0A6P6JQ02-F1
#
_cell.length_a   1.000
_cell.length_b   1.000
_cell.length_c   1.000
_cell.angle_alpha   90.00
_cell.angle_beta   90.00
_cell.angle_gamma   90.00
#
_symmetry.space_group_name_H-M   'P 1'
#
loop_
_entity.id
_entity.type
_entity.pdbx_description
1 polymer ?
#
loop_
_entity_poly.entity_id
_entity_poly.type
_entity_poly.pdbx_seq_one_letter_code
_entity_poly.pdbx_strand_id
1 'polypeptide(L)'
;MLSKELPDIESILSLNPRVKTHANLHSTASKKNERKRWKRNPERSCDSCVNLENNFDDIKHTILSERGALREALRTTMVLPRQSCPIALWV
;
A
#
# COMPACT_ATOMS: atom_id res chain seq x y z
N MET A 1 -3.04 34.89 -22.41
CA MET A 1 -3.49 33.61 -22.99
C MET A 1 -4.37 32.92 -21.96
N LEU A 2 -5.65 32.65 -22.26
CA LEU A 2 -6.60 32.04 -21.31
C LEU A 2 -6.50 30.50 -21.23
N SER A 3 -5.79 29.86 -22.15
CA SER A 3 -5.71 28.39 -22.28
C SER A 3 -4.42 27.77 -21.74
N LYS A 4 -3.59 28.56 -21.03
CA LYS A 4 -2.36 28.09 -20.40
C LYS A 4 -2.46 28.25 -18.89
N GLU A 5 -1.94 27.26 -18.19
CA GLU A 5 -1.87 27.28 -16.74
C GLU A 5 -0.91 28.36 -16.24
N LEU A 6 -1.19 28.90 -15.06
CA LEU A 6 -0.30 29.82 -14.37
C LEU A 6 0.87 29.04 -13.74
N PRO A 7 2.04 29.68 -13.50
CA PRO A 7 3.21 29.00 -12.93
C PRO A 7 2.93 28.23 -11.63
N ASP A 8 2.05 28.76 -10.77
CA ASP A 8 1.68 28.11 -9.51
C ASP A 8 0.91 26.80 -9.76
N ILE A 9 0.02 26.80 -10.77
CA ILE A 9 -0.73 25.60 -11.17
C ILE A 9 0.20 24.59 -11.84
N GLU A 10 1.15 25.03 -12.66
CA GLU A 10 2.16 24.14 -13.25
C GLU A 10 3.00 23.45 -12.17
N SER A 11 3.33 24.17 -11.08
CA SER A 11 4.05 23.62 -9.93
C SER A 11 3.25 22.53 -9.20
N ILE A 12 1.96 22.77 -8.97
CA ILE A 12 1.04 21.78 -8.37
C ILE A 12 0.91 20.54 -9.27
N LEU A 13 0.86 20.73 -10.59
CA LEU A 13 0.71 19.66 -11.56
C LEU A 13 2.02 18.92 -11.89
N SER A 14 3.11 19.20 -11.18
CA SER A 14 4.44 18.62 -11.44
C SER A 14 4.49 17.09 -11.36
N LEU A 15 3.67 16.46 -10.51
CA LEU A 15 3.58 14.99 -10.36
C LEU A 15 2.36 14.37 -11.05
N ASN A 16 1.57 15.15 -11.78
CA ASN A 16 0.43 14.63 -12.52
C ASN A 16 0.92 13.65 -13.61
N PRO A 17 0.37 12.43 -13.72
CA PRO A 17 0.79 11.46 -14.74
C PRO A 17 0.72 12.04 -16.16
N ARG A 18 1.81 11.85 -16.92
CA ARG A 18 1.92 12.19 -18.34
C ARG A 18 2.53 11.03 -19.11
N VAL A 19 2.09 10.83 -20.35
CA VAL A 19 2.67 9.81 -21.23
C VAL A 19 4.11 10.21 -21.58
N LYS A 20 5.05 9.30 -21.35
CA LYS A 20 6.45 9.50 -21.73
C LYS A 20 6.65 8.98 -23.15
N THR A 21 7.24 9.80 -24.00
CA THR A 21 7.53 9.46 -25.41
C THR A 21 8.78 8.60 -25.59
N HIS A 22 9.60 8.48 -24.54
CA HIS A 22 10.89 7.78 -24.55
C HIS A 22 11.11 7.01 -23.24
N ALA A 23 12.13 6.14 -23.25
CA ALA A 23 12.57 5.42 -22.06
C ALA A 23 13.20 6.35 -21.00
N ASN A 24 13.09 5.98 -19.72
CA ASN A 24 13.71 6.72 -18.62
C ASN A 24 15.12 6.20 -18.35
N LEU A 25 16.08 7.11 -18.17
CA LEU A 25 17.45 6.77 -17.80
C LEU A 25 17.68 7.04 -16.31
N HIS A 26 18.02 6.00 -15.56
CA HIS A 26 18.43 6.11 -14.16
C HIS A 26 19.57 5.13 -13.86
N SER A 27 20.55 5.55 -13.06
CA SER A 27 21.61 4.64 -12.61
C SER A 27 21.10 3.65 -11.57
N THR A 28 21.72 2.48 -11.51
CA THR A 28 21.43 1.46 -10.48
C THR A 28 21.69 1.99 -9.08
N ALA A 29 22.76 2.78 -8.90
CA ALA A 29 23.09 3.42 -7.64
C ALA A 29 21.99 4.40 -7.19
N SER A 30 21.52 5.27 -8.09
CA SER A 30 20.44 6.23 -7.82
C SER A 30 19.15 5.52 -7.43
N LYS A 31 18.74 4.47 -8.15
CA LYS A 31 17.52 3.71 -7.81
C LYS A 31 17.62 2.92 -6.52
N LYS A 32 18.80 2.38 -6.17
CA LYS A 32 19.02 1.73 -4.87
C LYS A 32 18.83 2.72 -3.71
N ASN A 33 19.33 3.95 -3.85
CA ASN A 33 19.18 5.00 -2.85
C ASN A 33 17.72 5.49 -2.74
N GLU A 34 17.06 5.71 -3.87
CA GLU A 34 15.68 6.17 -3.92
C GLU A 34 14.69 5.14 -3.35
N ARG A 35 14.92 3.84 -3.60
CA ARG A 35 14.06 2.74 -3.11
C ARG A 35 13.84 2.80 -1.59
N LYS A 36 14.85 3.23 -0.83
CA LYS A 36 14.76 3.34 0.64
C LYS A 36 13.72 4.38 1.09
N ARG A 37 13.51 5.44 0.30
CA ARG A 37 12.56 6.53 0.61
C ARG A 37 11.09 6.10 0.49
N TRP A 38 10.81 5.05 -0.27
CA TRP A 38 9.46 4.58 -0.58
C TRP A 38 9.13 3.21 0.02
N LYS A 39 9.97 2.71 0.95
CA LYS A 39 9.83 1.38 1.56
C LYS A 39 8.59 1.32 2.47
N ARG A 40 7.70 0.34 2.25
CA ARG A 40 6.45 0.15 3.01
C ARG A 40 6.43 -1.11 3.88
N ASN A 41 7.08 -2.16 3.41
CA ASN A 41 7.15 -3.46 4.09
C ASN A 41 8.47 -3.60 4.86
N PRO A 42 8.56 -4.56 5.80
CA PRO A 42 9.81 -4.86 6.49
C PRO A 42 10.98 -5.05 5.53
N GLU A 43 12.16 -4.59 5.93
CA GLU A 43 13.38 -4.83 5.18
C GLU A 43 13.89 -6.24 5.45
N ARG A 44 14.19 -6.99 4.39
CA ARG A 44 14.65 -8.39 4.51
C ARG A 44 16.03 -8.51 5.16
N SER A 45 16.82 -7.43 5.13
CA SER A 45 18.19 -7.36 5.66
C SER A 45 18.25 -6.54 6.95
N CYS A 46 17.12 -6.37 7.63
CA CYS A 46 17.06 -5.63 8.88
C CYS A 46 16.96 -6.64 10.03
N ASP A 47 18.01 -6.69 10.84
CA ASP A 47 18.14 -7.67 11.93
C ASP A 47 17.61 -7.15 13.28
N SER A 48 17.24 -5.87 13.39
CA SER A 48 16.90 -5.21 14.68
C SER A 48 15.79 -4.15 14.57
N CYS A 49 14.73 -4.44 13.83
CA CYS A 49 13.94 -3.38 13.21
C CYS A 49 13.10 -2.48 14.12
N VAL A 50 12.68 -2.90 15.33
CA VAL A 50 11.88 -2.06 16.24
C VAL A 50 12.01 -2.54 17.69
N ASN A 51 12.12 -1.63 18.67
CA ASN A 51 11.95 -1.96 20.09
C ASN A 51 10.45 -2.09 20.42
N LEU A 52 10.05 -3.22 20.98
CA LEU A 52 8.66 -3.55 21.33
C LEU A 52 8.42 -3.58 22.85
N GLU A 53 9.36 -3.13 23.66
CA GLU A 53 9.21 -3.07 25.11
C GLU A 53 7.96 -2.26 25.50
N ASN A 54 7.09 -2.87 26.30
CA ASN A 54 5.80 -2.33 26.74
C ASN A 54 4.83 -1.89 25.61
N ASN A 55 4.98 -2.45 24.40
CA ASN A 55 4.00 -2.27 23.32
C ASN A 55 2.98 -3.42 23.32
N PHE A 56 1.70 -3.08 23.52
CA PHE A 56 0.56 -4.01 23.50
C PHE A 56 -0.43 -3.69 22.38
N ASP A 57 0.03 -3.04 21.31
CA ASP A 57 -0.78 -2.72 20.14
C ASP A 57 -1.26 -4.00 19.46
N ASP A 58 -2.42 -3.93 18.80
CA ASP A 58 -2.96 -5.08 18.09
C ASP A 58 -2.20 -5.36 16.79
N ILE A 59 -1.38 -6.41 16.79
CA ILE A 59 -0.52 -6.79 15.65
C ILE A 59 -1.15 -7.81 14.70
N LYS A 60 -2.42 -8.20 14.91
CA LYS A 60 -3.05 -9.24 14.08
C LYS A 60 -3.15 -8.77 12.62
N HIS A 61 -2.56 -9.54 11.72
CA HIS A 61 -2.64 -9.29 10.26
C HIS A 61 -4.06 -9.46 9.68
N THR A 62 -4.98 -10.00 10.46
CA THR A 62 -6.36 -10.31 10.06
C THR A 62 -7.37 -9.24 10.48
N ILE A 63 -6.94 -8.16 11.15
CA ILE A 63 -7.83 -7.04 11.49
C ILE A 63 -8.18 -6.32 10.20
N LEU A 64 -9.48 -6.12 10.00
CA LEU A 64 -10.00 -5.35 8.88
C LEU A 64 -10.75 -4.12 9.43
N SER A 65 -10.47 -2.95 8.86
CA SER A 65 -11.33 -1.78 9.00
C SER A 65 -12.61 -1.98 8.18
N GLU A 66 -13.64 -1.16 8.40
CA GLU A 66 -14.91 -1.23 7.66
C GLU A 66 -14.71 -1.35 6.14
N ARG A 67 -13.86 -0.49 5.57
CA ARG A 67 -13.51 -0.52 4.13
C ARG A 67 -12.88 -1.85 3.71
N GLY A 68 -11.98 -2.39 4.53
CA GLY A 68 -11.34 -3.68 4.27
C GLY A 68 -12.33 -4.84 4.37
N ALA A 69 -13.20 -4.80 5.38
CA ALA A 69 -14.21 -5.81 5.62
C ALA A 69 -15.24 -5.88 4.49
N LEU A 70 -15.75 -4.73 4.03
CA LEU A 70 -16.68 -4.67 2.89
C LEU A 70 -16.05 -5.26 1.62
N ARG A 71 -14.79 -4.92 1.34
CA ARG A 71 -14.08 -5.45 0.17
C ARG A 71 -13.90 -6.96 0.27
N GLU A 72 -13.53 -7.47 1.44
CA GLU A 72 -13.28 -8.90 1.64
C GLU A 72 -14.57 -9.71 1.66
N ALA A 73 -15.65 -9.17 2.22
CA ALA A 73 -16.97 -9.76 2.19
C ALA A 73 -17.51 -9.89 0.75
N LEU A 74 -17.33 -8.88 -0.10
CA LEU A 74 -17.75 -8.93 -1.51
C LEU A 74 -16.91 -9.89 -2.37
N ARG A 75 -15.68 -10.19 -1.94
CA ARG A 75 -14.80 -11.14 -2.63
C ARG A 75 -15.24 -12.59 -2.42
N THR A 76 -15.92 -12.88 -1.31
CA THR A 76 -16.36 -14.25 -1.02
C THR A 76 -17.35 -14.72 -2.08
N THR A 77 -17.09 -15.88 -2.68
CA THR A 77 -18.14 -16.63 -3.33
C THR A 77 -19.04 -17.16 -2.21
N MET A 78 -20.36 -16.94 -2.27
CA MET A 78 -21.36 -17.32 -1.25
C MET A 78 -21.40 -18.83 -0.89
N VAL A 79 -20.43 -19.63 -1.31
CA VAL A 79 -20.30 -21.07 -1.10
C VAL A 79 -19.02 -21.32 -0.30
N LEU A 80 -19.10 -21.29 1.03
CA LEU A 80 -18.05 -21.83 1.89
C LEU A 80 -18.65 -23.02 2.68
N PRO A 81 -18.04 -24.21 2.62
CA PRO A 81 -18.52 -25.37 3.35
C PRO A 81 -18.44 -25.10 4.86
N ARG A 82 -19.60 -24.97 5.51
CA ARG A 82 -19.75 -24.70 6.95
C ARG A 82 -19.14 -25.79 7.86
N GLN A 83 -18.73 -26.91 7.28
CA GLN A 83 -18.26 -28.09 8.00
C GLN A 83 -16.88 -27.91 8.64
N SER A 84 -16.12 -26.88 8.25
CA SER A 84 -14.78 -26.60 8.77
C SER A 84 -14.75 -25.78 10.06
N CYS A 85 -15.88 -25.23 10.52
CA CYS A 85 -15.92 -24.39 11.72
C CYS A 85 -16.34 -25.21 12.96
N PRO A 86 -15.54 -25.23 14.05
CA PRO A 86 -15.87 -25.97 15.28
C PRO A 86 -17.16 -25.51 15.98
N ILE A 87 -17.53 -24.24 15.77
CA ILE A 87 -18.80 -23.68 16.22
C ILE A 87 -19.59 -23.27 14.98
N ALA A 88 -20.86 -23.68 14.88
CA ALA A 88 -21.69 -23.40 13.71
C ALA A 88 -22.06 -21.90 13.65
N LEU A 89 -21.13 -21.06 13.19
CA LEU A 89 -21.37 -19.66 12.91
C LEU A 89 -22.21 -19.54 11.63
N TRP A 90 -23.37 -18.90 11.74
CA TRP A 90 -24.20 -18.56 10.59
C TRP A 90 -23.61 -17.30 9.95
N VAL A 91 -22.82 -17.48 8.88
CA VAL A 91 -22.64 -16.46 7.85
C VAL A 91 -23.85 -16.48 6.94
#